data_AF-A0A3D2U0A6-F1
#
_entry.id   AF-A0A3D2U0A6-F1
#
_cell.length_a   1.000
_cell.length_b   1.000
_cell.length_c   1.000
_cell.angle_alpha   90.00
_cell.angle_beta   90.00
_cell.angle_gamma   90.00
#
_symmetry.space_group_name_H-M   'P 1'
#
loop_
_entity.id
_entity.type
_entity.pdbx_description
1 polymer ?
#
loop_
_entity_poly.entity_id
_entity_poly.type
_entity_poly.pdbx_seq_one_letter_code
_entity_poly.pdbx_strand_id
1 'polypeptide(L)'
;MHLVTTRGCFLAVLATACWQSLTPPALADDASIATGRSVIHRSLDAIDLVTINKDLKVAIPTVDVAIYLGETDGKPHGYVASPDELVDSFKRAKAIFATAGVQLKLLWVKRAVVPASWLAVQANDVTGFPAPPEINTYVGYRSAGWRLTKEANRAFGGIIERHAENHRTIYLLYLKQVRMAYYDRTMKDRPQIKSIPTGGLSLPAYLFETRIPRRIRGVITICRQRGKGGRTIAHELGHKLINVSHEHRKIGPQFEVRGEGGLMIYGRGTEIPSGKAGRWHRERLHLSPFVYRTKK
;
A
#
# COMPACT_ATOMS: atom_id res chain seq x y z
N MET A 1 -84.33 -21.07 12.88
CA MET A 1 -83.76 -22.14 13.71
C MET A 1 -82.24 -21.97 13.76
N HIS A 2 -81.69 -21.85 14.97
CA HIS A 2 -80.37 -22.32 15.46
C HIS A 2 -79.09 -21.99 14.64
N LEU A 3 -78.19 -21.16 15.23
CA LEU A 3 -76.89 -21.53 15.87
C LEU A 3 -75.79 -21.80 14.80
N VAL A 4 -74.52 -21.35 14.85
CA VAL A 4 -73.54 -21.23 15.94
C VAL A 4 -72.41 -20.26 15.51
N THR A 5 -71.86 -19.56 16.49
CA THR A 5 -70.62 -18.79 16.57
C THR A 5 -69.33 -19.53 16.16
N THR A 6 -68.35 -18.81 15.59
CA THR A 6 -66.92 -19.08 15.90
C THR A 6 -66.13 -17.78 15.96
N ARG A 7 -65.60 -17.50 17.15
CA ARG A 7 -64.64 -16.43 17.45
C ARG A 7 -63.25 -16.88 16.98
N GLY A 8 -62.61 -16.09 16.11
CA GLY A 8 -61.17 -16.17 15.86
C GLY A 8 -60.47 -14.97 16.48
N CYS A 9 -59.84 -15.17 17.65
CA CYS A 9 -58.97 -14.18 18.27
C CYS A 9 -57.68 -14.05 17.44
N PHE A 10 -57.48 -12.94 16.73
CA PHE A 10 -56.16 -12.56 16.25
C PHE A 10 -55.44 -11.78 17.35
N LEU A 11 -54.49 -12.44 18.03
CA LEU A 11 -53.48 -11.76 18.84
C LEU A 11 -52.57 -10.94 17.91
N ALA A 12 -52.64 -9.61 18.02
CA ALA A 12 -51.62 -8.73 17.46
C ALA A 12 -50.37 -8.79 18.36
N VAL A 13 -49.34 -9.51 17.92
CA VAL A 13 -48.00 -9.45 18.52
C VAL A 13 -47.31 -8.19 18.00
N LEU A 14 -47.29 -7.14 18.82
CA LEU A 14 -46.44 -5.97 18.63
C LEU A 14 -44.99 -6.39 18.90
N ALA A 15 -44.25 -6.74 17.85
CA ALA A 15 -42.81 -6.91 17.92
C ALA A 15 -42.15 -5.52 18.03
N THR A 16 -41.68 -5.19 19.22
CA THR A 16 -40.78 -4.06 19.45
C THR A 16 -39.45 -4.36 18.76
N ALA A 17 -39.24 -3.76 17.59
CA ALA A 17 -37.96 -3.81 16.90
C ALA A 17 -36.94 -2.98 17.69
N CYS A 18 -36.15 -3.63 18.52
CA CYS A 18 -34.90 -3.08 19.04
C CYS A 18 -33.97 -2.78 17.86
N TRP A 19 -33.88 -1.50 17.47
CA TRP A 19 -32.84 -1.02 16.57
C TRP A 19 -31.48 -1.19 17.25
N GLN A 20 -30.83 -2.33 17.00
CA GLN A 20 -29.40 -2.44 17.21
C GLN A 20 -28.74 -1.52 16.19
N SER A 21 -28.08 -0.48 16.71
CA SER A 21 -27.24 0.42 15.94
C SER A 21 -26.17 -0.38 15.19
N LEU A 22 -26.40 -0.57 13.89
CA LEU A 22 -25.41 -1.08 12.96
C LEU A 22 -24.28 -0.05 12.87
N THR A 23 -23.28 -0.20 13.74
CA THR A 23 -21.99 0.45 13.55
C THR A 23 -21.44 -0.08 12.21
N PRO A 24 -21.14 0.79 11.23
CA PRO A 24 -20.52 0.34 10.00
C PRO A 24 -19.25 -0.44 10.32
N PRO A 25 -18.93 -1.51 9.56
CA PRO A 25 -17.77 -2.39 9.84
C PRO A 25 -16.43 -1.64 9.87
N ALA A 26 -16.38 -0.42 9.35
CA ALA A 26 -15.24 0.49 9.46
C ALA A 26 -14.92 0.94 10.90
N LEU A 27 -15.89 0.96 11.82
CA LEU A 27 -15.69 1.33 13.24
C LEU A 27 -15.30 0.14 14.13
N ALA A 28 -15.64 -1.10 13.71
CA ALA A 28 -15.41 -2.29 14.51
C ALA A 28 -13.95 -2.77 14.47
N ASP A 29 -13.24 -2.58 13.36
CA ASP A 29 -11.79 -2.83 13.26
C ASP A 29 -10.95 -1.87 14.15
N ASP A 30 -11.57 -0.81 14.68
CA ASP A 30 -10.91 0.41 15.18
C ASP A 30 -10.72 0.47 16.71
N ALA A 31 -11.24 -0.50 17.47
CA ALA A 31 -11.21 -0.45 18.95
C ALA A 31 -9.85 -0.82 19.59
N SER A 32 -8.91 -1.44 18.86
CA SER A 32 -7.71 -2.04 19.48
C SER A 32 -6.39 -1.27 19.33
N ILE A 33 -6.36 -0.12 18.63
CA ILE A 33 -5.11 0.62 18.37
C ILE A 33 -4.85 1.72 19.42
N ALA A 34 -5.80 1.97 20.34
CA ALA A 34 -5.76 3.11 21.27
C ALA A 34 -5.01 2.85 22.60
N THR A 35 -3.95 2.04 22.62
CA THR A 35 -3.12 1.89 23.83
C THR A 35 -1.61 1.91 23.50
N GLY A 36 -0.96 3.01 23.91
CA GLY A 36 0.49 3.08 24.10
C GLY A 36 1.22 4.10 23.20
N ARG A 37 1.49 5.29 23.76
CA ARG A 37 2.26 6.45 23.25
C ARG A 37 1.74 7.08 21.94
N SER A 38 1.34 8.35 22.02
CA SER A 38 0.96 9.16 20.86
C SER A 38 2.18 9.34 19.93
N VAL A 39 1.99 9.04 18.65
CA VAL A 39 2.95 9.41 17.60
C VAL A 39 2.92 10.92 17.48
N ILE A 40 4.09 11.56 17.53
CA ILE A 40 4.21 13.00 17.32
C ILE A 40 4.62 13.24 15.87
N HIS A 41 3.80 14.00 15.15
CA HIS A 41 4.10 14.39 13.78
C HIS A 41 4.65 15.81 13.72
N ARG A 42 5.72 16.00 12.95
CA ARG A 42 6.32 17.33 12.69
C ARG A 42 6.45 17.52 11.19
N SER A 43 5.88 18.60 10.66
CA SER A 43 6.06 18.97 9.26
C SER A 43 7.54 19.23 8.97
N LEU A 44 7.98 18.91 7.75
CA LEU A 44 9.32 19.21 7.29
C LEU A 44 9.27 20.44 6.38
N ASP A 45 9.24 21.62 7.00
CA ASP A 45 8.96 22.90 6.32
C ASP A 45 10.02 23.30 5.28
N ALA A 46 11.21 22.68 5.34
CA ALA A 46 12.24 22.84 4.31
C ALA A 46 11.82 22.31 2.93
N ILE A 47 10.77 21.49 2.83
CA ILE A 47 10.26 20.97 1.57
C ILE A 47 9.12 21.83 1.06
N ASP A 48 9.38 22.60 0.00
CA ASP A 48 8.38 23.43 -0.66
C ASP A 48 7.42 22.59 -1.53
N LEU A 49 6.26 22.28 -0.94
CA LEU A 49 5.18 21.54 -1.59
C LEU A 49 4.55 22.30 -2.75
N VAL A 50 4.52 23.64 -2.72
CA VAL A 50 3.96 24.47 -3.79
C VAL A 50 4.84 24.34 -5.02
N THR A 51 6.15 24.51 -4.87
CA THR A 51 7.11 24.32 -5.96
C THR A 51 7.09 22.89 -6.50
N ILE A 52 6.97 21.88 -5.64
CA ILE A 52 6.91 20.47 -6.08
C ILE A 52 5.65 20.19 -6.90
N ASN A 53 4.52 20.80 -6.55
CA ASN A 53 3.22 20.53 -7.16
C ASN A 53 2.79 21.56 -8.24
N LYS A 54 3.64 22.54 -8.57
CA LYS A 54 3.29 23.63 -9.51
C LYS A 54 2.91 23.17 -10.93
N ASP A 55 3.34 21.98 -11.32
CA ASP A 55 3.13 21.37 -12.64
C ASP A 55 1.83 20.55 -12.75
N LEU A 56 1.07 20.41 -11.66
CA LEU A 56 -0.20 19.68 -11.66
C LEU A 56 -1.23 20.37 -12.55
N LYS A 57 -1.93 19.57 -13.36
CA LYS A 57 -2.98 20.05 -14.26
C LYS A 57 -4.34 19.51 -13.85
N VAL A 58 -5.38 20.31 -14.07
CA VAL A 58 -6.78 19.89 -13.86
C VAL A 58 -7.16 18.77 -14.82
N ALA A 59 -8.04 17.87 -14.38
CA ALA A 59 -8.56 16.74 -15.16
C ALA A 59 -7.54 15.68 -15.59
N ILE A 60 -6.25 15.83 -15.24
CA ILE A 60 -5.26 14.78 -15.41
C ILE A 60 -5.40 13.77 -14.26
N PRO A 61 -5.41 12.44 -14.56
CA PRO A 61 -5.43 11.41 -13.52
C PRO A 61 -4.31 11.62 -12.50
N THR A 62 -4.67 11.71 -11.23
CA THR A 62 -3.79 12.13 -10.13
C THR A 62 -3.75 11.08 -9.03
N VAL A 63 -2.57 10.87 -8.46
CA VAL A 63 -2.37 10.09 -7.23
C VAL A 63 -1.86 11.01 -6.13
N ASP A 64 -2.51 10.95 -4.98
CA ASP A 64 -2.06 11.62 -3.77
C ASP A 64 -1.02 10.76 -3.04
N VAL A 65 0.12 11.35 -2.71
CA VAL A 65 1.21 10.72 -1.98
C VAL A 65 1.55 11.53 -0.73
N ALA A 66 1.65 10.87 0.40
CA ALA A 66 2.10 11.44 1.67
C ALA A 66 3.35 10.68 2.16
N ILE A 67 4.28 11.39 2.78
CA ILE A 67 5.55 10.81 3.25
C ILE A 67 5.70 11.00 4.75
N TYR A 68 6.02 9.91 5.44
CA TYR A 68 6.40 9.91 6.84
C TYR A 68 7.82 9.39 7.00
N LEU A 69 8.67 10.19 7.66
CA LEU A 69 10.01 9.84 8.08
C LEU A 69 9.96 9.36 9.52
N GLY A 70 10.16 8.06 9.74
CA GLY A 70 10.21 7.50 11.10
C GLY A 70 11.38 8.11 11.87
N GLU A 71 11.16 8.44 13.14
CA GLU A 71 12.17 9.03 14.01
C GLU A 71 12.05 8.42 15.42
N THR A 72 13.18 8.20 16.08
CA THR A 72 13.20 7.86 17.50
C THR A 72 14.30 8.67 18.17
N ASP A 73 14.03 9.21 19.36
CA ASP A 73 14.98 9.93 20.21
C ASP A 73 15.73 11.08 19.51
N GLY A 74 15.03 11.87 18.69
CA GLY A 74 15.63 13.01 17.98
C GLY A 74 16.56 12.62 16.82
N LYS A 75 16.68 11.32 16.50
CA LYS A 75 17.54 10.81 15.43
C LYS A 75 16.70 10.49 14.19
N PRO A 76 16.70 11.36 13.15
CA PRO A 76 15.95 11.11 11.93
C PRO A 76 16.39 9.80 11.27
N HIS A 77 15.46 9.13 10.61
CA HIS A 77 15.78 7.97 9.80
C HIS A 77 16.75 8.31 8.66
N GLY A 78 17.90 7.63 8.61
CA GLY A 78 19.00 7.92 7.69
C GLY A 78 18.83 7.40 6.26
N TYR A 79 17.61 7.24 5.74
CA TYR A 79 17.43 6.93 4.31
C TYR A 79 17.81 8.11 3.44
N VAL A 80 17.42 9.31 3.87
CA VAL A 80 17.67 10.53 3.11
C VAL A 80 18.81 11.25 3.80
N ALA A 81 19.94 11.43 3.13
CA ALA A 81 21.06 12.17 3.70
C ALA A 81 20.69 13.66 3.86
N SER A 82 19.80 14.17 3.00
CA SER A 82 19.23 15.52 3.06
C SER A 82 17.82 15.58 2.47
N PRO A 83 16.92 16.47 2.92
CA PRO A 83 15.59 16.66 2.32
C PRO A 83 15.58 16.76 0.78
N ASP A 84 16.64 17.32 0.18
CA ASP A 84 16.78 17.46 -1.28
C ASP A 84 16.81 16.12 -2.01
N GLU A 85 17.50 15.11 -1.47
CA GLU A 85 17.55 13.78 -2.13
C GLU A 85 16.17 13.13 -2.19
N LEU A 86 15.34 13.35 -1.16
CA LEU A 86 13.96 12.88 -1.13
C LEU A 86 13.13 13.60 -2.20
N VAL A 87 13.25 14.92 -2.27
CA VAL A 87 12.56 15.75 -3.26
C VAL A 87 12.95 15.32 -4.67
N ASP A 88 14.22 15.10 -4.93
CA ASP A 88 14.72 14.65 -6.23
C ASP A 88 14.20 13.26 -6.59
N SER A 89 14.14 12.34 -5.63
CA SER A 89 13.59 11.00 -5.85
C SER A 89 12.10 11.08 -6.19
N PHE A 90 11.34 11.93 -5.50
CA PHE A 90 9.93 12.15 -5.78
C PHE A 90 9.71 12.83 -7.14
N LYS A 91 10.50 13.86 -7.48
CA LYS A 91 10.45 14.53 -8.80
C LYS A 91 10.75 13.57 -9.95
N ARG A 92 11.71 12.65 -9.78
CA ARG A 92 11.95 11.58 -10.76
C ARG A 92 10.74 10.66 -10.90
N ALA A 93 10.10 10.26 -9.81
CA ALA A 93 8.87 9.48 -9.87
C ALA A 93 7.76 10.24 -10.60
N LYS A 94 7.58 11.54 -10.34
CA LYS A 94 6.64 12.39 -11.09
C LYS A 94 6.88 12.34 -12.59
N ALA A 95 8.13 12.57 -13.01
CA ALA A 95 8.51 12.57 -14.42
C ALA A 95 8.18 11.22 -15.10
N ILE A 96 8.47 10.10 -14.42
CA ILE A 96 8.18 8.76 -14.92
C ILE A 96 6.68 8.53 -15.11
N PHE A 97 5.87 8.78 -14.08
CA PHE A 97 4.42 8.57 -14.14
C PHE A 97 3.73 9.52 -15.13
N ALA A 98 4.27 10.73 -15.31
CA ALA A 98 3.77 11.69 -16.29
C ALA A 98 3.85 11.12 -17.72
N THR A 99 4.89 10.33 -18.06
CA THR A 99 4.97 9.66 -19.38
C THR A 99 3.81 8.68 -19.64
N ALA A 100 3.21 8.14 -18.57
CA ALA A 100 2.05 7.27 -18.63
C ALA A 100 0.71 8.04 -18.57
N GLY A 101 0.75 9.36 -18.45
CA GLY A 101 -0.43 10.24 -18.33
C GLY A 101 -1.06 10.25 -16.93
N VAL A 102 -0.26 10.00 -15.88
CA VAL A 102 -0.68 10.12 -14.47
C VAL A 102 0.25 11.10 -13.75
N GLN A 103 -0.31 12.00 -12.95
CA GLN A 103 0.48 12.94 -12.14
C GLN A 103 0.52 12.51 -10.67
N LEU A 104 1.63 12.77 -9.99
CA LEU A 104 1.76 12.54 -8.55
C LEU A 104 1.72 13.89 -7.82
N LYS A 105 0.82 13.99 -6.84
CA LYS A 105 0.68 15.14 -5.94
C LYS A 105 1.28 14.78 -4.58
N LEU A 106 2.26 15.56 -4.12
CA LEU A 106 2.80 15.40 -2.78
C LEU A 106 1.93 16.19 -1.80
N LEU A 107 1.28 15.51 -0.86
CA LEU A 107 0.41 16.15 0.11
C LEU A 107 1.20 16.75 1.28
N TRP A 108 2.15 16.01 1.82
CA TRP A 108 3.05 16.46 2.89
C TRP A 108 4.26 15.54 3.03
N VAL A 109 5.28 16.06 3.69
CA VAL A 109 6.38 15.30 4.27
C VAL A 109 6.44 15.61 5.76
N LYS A 110 6.31 14.59 6.59
CA LYS A 110 6.33 14.73 8.05
C LYS A 110 7.36 13.79 8.66
N ARG A 111 7.98 14.21 9.75
CA ARG A 111 8.65 13.31 10.69
C ARG A 111 7.61 12.72 11.63
N ALA A 112 7.70 11.43 11.90
CA ALA A 112 6.85 10.71 12.85
C ALA A 112 7.73 10.15 13.95
N VAL A 113 7.65 10.75 15.15
CA VAL A 113 8.36 10.26 16.34
C VAL A 113 7.62 9.05 16.88
N VAL A 114 8.28 7.89 16.82
CA VAL A 114 7.70 6.58 17.11
C VAL A 114 8.57 5.77 18.06
N PRO A 115 8.01 4.76 18.74
CA PRO A 115 8.80 3.76 19.45
C PRO A 115 9.83 3.09 18.54
N ALA A 116 11.02 2.77 19.07
CA ALA A 116 12.09 2.11 18.31
C ALA A 116 11.62 0.80 17.64
N SER A 117 10.73 0.07 18.30
CA SER A 117 10.14 -1.19 17.78
C SER A 117 9.31 -1.00 16.51
N TRP A 118 8.86 0.22 16.20
CA TRP A 118 8.09 0.51 14.98
C TRP A 118 9.00 0.84 13.79
N LEU A 119 10.29 1.09 14.01
CA LEU A 119 11.25 1.34 12.95
C LEU A 119 11.79 0.04 12.32
N ALA A 120 11.67 -1.10 13.01
CA ALA A 120 12.12 -2.40 12.53
C ALA A 120 10.99 -3.43 12.65
N VAL A 121 10.36 -3.80 11.53
CA VAL A 121 9.09 -4.52 11.53
C VAL A 121 9.11 -5.73 10.59
N GLN A 122 8.59 -6.87 11.05
CA GLN A 122 8.16 -7.96 10.17
C GLN A 122 6.80 -7.58 9.57
N ALA A 123 6.76 -7.30 8.26
CA ALA A 123 5.58 -6.70 7.64
C ALA A 123 4.39 -7.66 7.56
N ASN A 124 4.65 -8.92 7.22
CA ASN A 124 3.61 -9.88 6.91
C ASN A 124 3.88 -11.27 7.45
N ASP A 125 2.79 -12.00 7.65
CA ASP A 125 2.75 -13.44 7.77
C ASP A 125 2.33 -14.06 6.43
N VAL A 126 2.66 -15.34 6.27
CA VAL A 126 2.25 -16.20 5.16
C VAL A 126 1.45 -17.34 5.78
N THR A 127 0.13 -17.33 5.61
CA THR A 127 -0.77 -18.26 6.32
C THR A 127 -1.42 -19.30 5.43
N GLY A 128 -1.17 -19.24 4.13
CA GLY A 128 -1.79 -20.11 3.13
C GLY A 128 -0.91 -21.31 2.77
N PHE A 129 -0.89 -21.65 1.48
CA PHE A 129 -0.13 -22.77 0.95
C PHE A 129 0.76 -22.34 -0.21
N PRO A 130 1.94 -22.97 -0.35
CA PRO A 130 2.78 -22.78 -1.53
C PRO A 130 2.10 -23.47 -2.73
N ALA A 131 1.49 -22.70 -3.64
CA ALA A 131 0.94 -23.26 -4.89
C ALA A 131 2.06 -23.84 -5.75
N PRO A 132 1.90 -24.95 -6.50
CA PRO A 132 2.90 -25.52 -7.43
C PRO A 132 3.51 -24.50 -8.43
N PRO A 133 4.76 -24.69 -8.92
CA PRO A 133 5.42 -23.74 -9.83
C PRO A 133 4.71 -23.60 -11.19
N GLU A 134 3.94 -24.61 -11.59
CA GLU A 134 3.23 -24.70 -12.87
C GLU A 134 1.96 -23.83 -12.88
N ILE A 135 1.48 -23.43 -11.69
CA ILE A 135 0.31 -22.55 -11.57
C ILE A 135 0.72 -21.13 -11.91
N ASN A 136 -0.22 -20.38 -12.53
CA ASN A 136 -0.08 -18.95 -12.75
C ASN A 136 0.43 -18.23 -11.49
N THR A 137 1.51 -17.46 -11.63
CA THR A 137 2.22 -16.86 -10.49
C THR A 137 1.32 -15.98 -9.62
N TYR A 138 0.41 -15.20 -10.21
CA TYR A 138 -0.51 -14.36 -9.43
C TYR A 138 -1.54 -15.20 -8.65
N VAL A 139 -1.96 -16.34 -9.19
CA VAL A 139 -2.81 -17.30 -8.45
C VAL A 139 -2.02 -17.88 -7.27
N GLY A 140 -0.75 -18.24 -7.49
CA GLY A 140 0.12 -18.74 -6.41
C GLY A 140 0.44 -17.71 -5.34
N TYR A 141 0.57 -16.43 -5.71
CA TYR A 141 0.71 -15.34 -4.74
C TYR A 141 -0.52 -15.20 -3.84
N ARG A 142 -1.73 -15.36 -4.41
CA ARG A 142 -2.97 -15.32 -3.62
C ARG A 142 -3.08 -16.49 -2.67
N SER A 143 -2.71 -17.70 -3.11
CA SER A 143 -2.78 -18.92 -2.29
C SER A 143 -1.88 -18.87 -1.06
N ALA A 144 -0.81 -18.07 -1.10
CA ALA A 144 0.11 -17.91 0.01
C ALA A 144 -0.53 -17.16 1.21
N GLY A 145 -1.67 -16.49 1.02
CA GLY A 145 -2.47 -15.96 2.14
C GLY A 145 -1.79 -14.84 2.91
N TRP A 146 -1.12 -13.90 2.24
CA TRP A 146 -0.33 -12.87 2.92
C TRP A 146 -1.23 -11.90 3.69
N ARG A 147 -0.85 -11.63 4.93
CA ARG A 147 -1.55 -10.73 5.86
C ARG A 147 -0.55 -9.90 6.62
N LEU A 148 -0.91 -8.67 7.01
CA LEU A 148 -0.06 -7.90 7.91
C LEU A 148 0.05 -8.62 9.26
N THR A 149 1.25 -8.57 9.85
CA THR A 149 1.42 -8.95 11.26
C THR A 149 0.67 -7.96 12.16
N LYS A 150 0.41 -8.33 13.42
CA LYS A 150 -0.22 -7.41 14.39
C LYS A 150 0.67 -6.18 14.63
N GLU A 151 1.98 -6.38 14.66
CA GLU A 151 3.00 -5.36 14.87
C GLU A 151 3.02 -4.39 13.69
N ALA A 152 3.01 -4.90 12.45
CA ALA A 152 2.95 -4.07 11.25
C ALA A 152 1.65 -3.27 11.16
N ASN A 153 0.51 -3.91 11.44
CA ASN A 153 -0.77 -3.22 11.45
C ASN A 153 -0.79 -2.07 12.47
N ARG A 154 -0.27 -2.31 13.69
CA ARG A 154 -0.15 -1.29 14.73
C ARG A 154 0.80 -0.16 14.32
N ALA A 155 1.98 -0.49 13.82
CA ALA A 155 3.00 0.49 13.44
C ALA A 155 2.53 1.37 12.27
N PHE A 156 2.06 0.77 11.18
CA PHE A 156 1.59 1.51 10.01
C PHE A 156 0.32 2.30 10.34
N GLY A 157 -0.62 1.68 11.06
CA GLY A 157 -1.86 2.29 11.52
C GLY A 157 -1.66 3.47 12.46
N GLY A 158 -0.65 3.41 13.33
CA GLY A 158 -0.32 4.49 14.25
C GLY A 158 0.48 5.64 13.61
N ILE A 159 1.35 5.35 12.63
CA ILE A 159 2.11 6.39 11.92
C ILE A 159 1.22 7.22 11.00
N ILE A 160 0.36 6.56 10.22
CA ILE A 160 -0.52 7.24 9.26
C ILE A 160 -1.57 8.02 10.05
N GLU A 161 -1.73 9.32 9.81
CA GLU A 161 -2.78 10.13 10.43
C GLU A 161 -4.16 9.76 9.88
N ARG A 162 -5.22 9.88 10.71
CA ARG A 162 -6.60 9.65 10.25
C ARG A 162 -7.02 10.75 9.28
N HIS A 163 -7.58 10.35 8.15
CA HIS A 163 -8.12 11.24 7.13
C HIS A 163 -9.19 10.51 6.31
N ALA A 164 -10.25 11.21 5.89
CA ALA A 164 -11.35 10.61 5.11
C ALA A 164 -10.83 9.91 3.83
N GLU A 165 -9.81 10.49 3.22
CA GLU A 165 -9.21 9.99 1.99
C GLU A 165 -8.09 8.98 2.19
N ASN A 166 -7.85 8.47 3.41
CA ASN A 166 -6.74 7.53 3.62
C ASN A 166 -6.81 6.32 2.68
N HIS A 167 -8.02 5.88 2.36
CA HIS A 167 -8.27 4.76 1.47
C HIS A 167 -7.79 4.98 0.02
N ARG A 168 -7.55 6.20 -0.44
CA ARG A 168 -7.08 6.49 -1.81
C ARG A 168 -5.76 7.24 -1.87
N THR A 169 -5.09 7.44 -0.73
CA THR A 169 -3.78 8.06 -0.63
C THR A 169 -2.69 7.00 -0.49
N ILE A 170 -1.55 7.22 -1.15
CA ILE A 170 -0.35 6.43 -0.94
C ILE A 170 0.47 7.00 0.22
N TYR A 171 0.96 6.13 1.10
CA TYR A 171 1.79 6.50 2.25
C TYR A 171 3.18 5.87 2.11
N LEU A 172 4.20 6.70 1.91
CA LEU A 172 5.60 6.24 1.95
C LEU A 172 6.10 6.36 3.39
N LEU A 173 6.31 5.21 4.05
CA LEU A 173 6.82 5.14 5.41
C LEU A 173 8.30 4.79 5.38
N TYR A 174 9.15 5.75 5.73
CA TYR A 174 10.58 5.55 5.83
C TYR A 174 10.94 4.96 7.19
N LEU A 175 11.36 3.69 7.20
CA LEU A 175 11.63 2.89 8.40
C LEU A 175 13.04 2.27 8.33
N LYS A 176 13.63 1.91 9.48
CA LYS A 176 15.00 1.34 9.56
C LYS A 176 15.11 0.02 8.83
N GLN A 177 14.17 -0.88 9.05
CA GLN A 177 14.18 -2.20 8.44
C GLN A 177 12.77 -2.76 8.37
N VAL A 178 12.38 -3.21 7.19
CA VAL A 178 11.12 -3.93 7.02
C VAL A 178 11.43 -5.26 6.38
N ARG A 179 10.96 -6.34 7.01
CA ARG A 179 11.15 -7.70 6.53
C ARG A 179 9.86 -8.22 5.90
N MET A 180 9.99 -8.99 4.84
CA MET A 180 8.89 -9.65 4.15
C MET A 180 9.03 -11.15 4.29
N ALA A 181 7.94 -11.83 4.66
CA ALA A 181 7.87 -13.28 4.62
C ALA A 181 7.31 -13.74 3.27
N TYR A 182 7.88 -14.81 2.70
CA TYR A 182 7.42 -15.43 1.46
C TYR A 182 7.75 -16.93 1.46
N TYR A 183 7.09 -17.70 0.57
CA TYR A 183 7.51 -19.07 0.28
C TYR A 183 8.73 -19.05 -0.63
N ASP A 184 9.89 -19.46 -0.10
CA ASP A 184 11.02 -19.86 -0.90
C ASP A 184 10.76 -21.24 -1.52
N ARG A 185 11.02 -21.32 -2.81
CA ARG A 185 10.69 -22.46 -3.67
C ARG A 185 11.90 -22.99 -4.42
N THR A 186 13.10 -22.60 -3.98
CA THR A 186 14.36 -23.08 -4.55
C THR A 186 14.45 -24.61 -4.52
N MET A 187 13.89 -25.25 -3.49
CA MET A 187 13.64 -26.70 -3.46
C MET A 187 12.17 -26.98 -3.80
N LYS A 188 11.91 -27.61 -4.95
CA LYS A 188 10.54 -27.81 -5.49
C LYS A 188 9.59 -28.51 -4.51
N ASP A 189 10.05 -29.59 -3.89
CA ASP A 189 9.20 -30.47 -3.06
C ASP A 189 9.20 -30.06 -1.58
N ARG A 190 9.96 -29.03 -1.20
CA ARG A 190 10.12 -28.57 0.18
C ARG A 190 10.09 -27.05 0.28
N PRO A 191 8.97 -26.41 -0.10
CA PRO A 191 8.82 -24.97 0.06
C PRO A 191 8.94 -24.57 1.54
N GLN A 192 9.68 -23.51 1.81
CA GLN A 192 9.90 -23.01 3.17
C GLN A 192 9.49 -21.55 3.27
N ILE A 193 8.92 -21.14 4.40
CA ILE A 193 8.69 -19.73 4.66
C ILE A 193 10.04 -19.11 5.05
N LYS A 194 10.50 -18.13 4.27
CA LYS A 194 11.67 -17.31 4.57
C LYS A 194 11.24 -15.88 4.83
N SER A 195 11.96 -15.21 5.73
CA SER A 195 11.81 -13.78 5.98
C SER A 195 13.09 -13.07 5.51
N ILE A 196 12.96 -12.04 4.68
CA ILE A 196 14.09 -11.26 4.14
C ILE A 196 13.92 -9.77 4.43
N PRO A 197 15.00 -9.02 4.70
CA PRO A 197 14.94 -7.56 4.74
C PRO A 197 14.66 -7.02 3.33
N THR A 198 13.91 -5.92 3.26
CA THR A 198 13.56 -5.24 2.01
C THR A 198 14.11 -3.83 2.00
N GLY A 199 14.49 -3.32 0.83
CA GLY A 199 14.81 -1.89 0.65
C GLY A 199 13.58 -1.03 0.36
N GLY A 200 12.52 -1.65 -0.15
CA GLY A 200 11.19 -1.10 -0.31
C GLY A 200 10.19 -2.23 -0.28
N LEU A 201 9.01 -2.00 0.29
CA LEU A 201 7.93 -2.97 0.27
C LEU A 201 6.59 -2.26 0.04
N SER A 202 6.13 -2.37 -1.19
CA SER A 202 4.86 -1.81 -1.65
C SER A 202 3.59 -2.46 -1.07
N LEU A 203 3.64 -3.62 -0.40
CA LEU A 203 2.45 -4.30 0.15
C LEU A 203 1.27 -4.36 -0.86
N PRO A 204 1.46 -4.87 -2.09
CA PRO A 204 0.52 -4.66 -3.20
C PRO A 204 -0.70 -5.59 -3.14
N ALA A 205 -1.79 -5.18 -3.78
CA ALA A 205 -3.07 -5.91 -3.72
C ALA A 205 -3.03 -7.29 -4.36
N TYR A 206 -2.13 -7.56 -5.31
CA TYR A 206 -1.96 -8.91 -5.86
C TYR A 206 -1.39 -9.92 -4.85
N LEU A 207 -0.78 -9.46 -3.75
CA LEU A 207 -0.32 -10.31 -2.64
C LEU A 207 -1.29 -10.30 -1.47
N PHE A 208 -1.81 -9.11 -1.11
CA PHE A 208 -2.61 -8.93 0.10
C PHE A 208 -4.12 -8.92 -0.15
N GLU A 209 -4.57 -8.84 -1.40
CA GLU A 209 -6.00 -8.73 -1.77
C GLU A 209 -6.68 -7.59 -1.00
N THR A 210 -7.71 -7.91 -0.21
CA THR A 210 -8.43 -6.99 0.68
C THR A 210 -7.97 -7.08 2.14
N ARG A 211 -6.88 -7.80 2.42
CA ARG A 211 -6.42 -8.17 3.78
C ARG A 211 -5.61 -7.07 4.48
N ILE A 212 -5.38 -5.93 3.85
CA ILE A 212 -4.88 -4.71 4.52
C ILE A 212 -6.08 -3.81 4.81
N PRO A 213 -6.24 -3.30 6.06
CA PRO A 213 -7.35 -2.43 6.39
C PRO A 213 -7.47 -1.26 5.43
N ARG A 214 -8.71 -0.97 5.00
CA ARG A 214 -9.00 0.01 3.94
C ARG A 214 -8.32 1.36 4.21
N ARG A 215 -8.25 1.76 5.47
CA ARG A 215 -7.62 3.00 5.91
C ARG A 215 -6.13 3.07 5.52
N ILE A 216 -5.37 1.99 5.68
CA ILE A 216 -3.91 2.02 5.47
C ILE A 216 -3.47 1.28 4.21
N ARG A 217 -4.39 0.83 3.36
CA ARG A 217 -4.09 0.00 2.17
C ARG A 217 -3.10 0.61 1.17
N GLY A 218 -2.94 1.94 1.19
CA GLY A 218 -1.95 2.67 0.39
C GLY A 218 -0.53 2.67 0.96
N VAL A 219 -0.26 1.97 2.06
CA VAL A 219 1.07 1.92 2.67
C VAL A 219 2.11 1.27 1.75
N ILE A 220 3.28 1.90 1.71
CA ILE A 220 4.53 1.44 1.11
C ILE A 220 5.63 1.75 2.12
N THR A 221 6.48 0.78 2.46
CA THR A 221 7.63 1.06 3.32
C THR A 221 8.88 1.25 2.48
N ILE A 222 9.76 2.15 2.92
CA ILE A 222 11.04 2.44 2.28
C ILE A 222 12.14 2.33 3.36
N CYS A 223 13.15 1.50 3.11
CA CYS A 223 14.23 1.22 4.06
C CYS A 223 15.59 1.53 3.43
N ARG A 224 16.58 1.92 4.25
CA ARG A 224 17.87 2.41 3.76
C ARG A 224 18.50 1.43 2.76
N GLN A 225 18.62 1.83 1.50
CA GLN A 225 19.35 1.08 0.48
C GLN A 225 20.79 1.61 0.36
N ARG A 226 21.74 0.72 0.07
CA ARG A 226 23.05 1.11 -0.46
C ARG A 226 22.86 1.38 -1.97
N GLY A 227 23.01 2.62 -2.43
CA GLY A 227 22.95 2.98 -3.86
C GLY A 227 22.29 4.34 -4.14
N LYS A 228 22.39 4.83 -5.39
CA LYS A 228 21.77 6.09 -5.82
C LYS A 228 20.23 5.94 -5.84
N GLY A 229 19.56 6.43 -4.79
CA GLY A 229 18.13 6.24 -4.46
C GLY A 229 17.09 6.89 -5.39
N GLY A 230 17.36 6.93 -6.69
CA GLY A 230 16.58 7.74 -7.64
C GLY A 230 15.31 7.10 -8.20
N ARG A 231 15.23 5.76 -8.25
CA ARG A 231 14.09 5.02 -8.84
C ARG A 231 13.22 4.30 -7.81
N THR A 232 13.68 4.15 -6.57
CA THR A 232 13.02 3.31 -5.56
C THR A 232 11.57 3.73 -5.33
N ILE A 233 11.28 5.04 -5.17
CA ILE A 233 9.90 5.52 -5.02
C ILE A 233 9.05 5.14 -6.24
N ALA A 234 9.54 5.40 -7.46
CA ALA A 234 8.79 5.10 -8.68
C ALA A 234 8.50 3.60 -8.82
N HIS A 235 9.48 2.75 -8.49
CA HIS A 235 9.37 1.30 -8.56
C HIS A 235 8.35 0.75 -7.57
N GLU A 236 8.42 1.17 -6.30
CA GLU A 236 7.45 0.75 -5.28
C GLU A 236 6.04 1.28 -5.56
N LEU A 237 5.93 2.52 -6.04
CA LEU A 237 4.66 3.06 -6.55
C LEU A 237 4.13 2.21 -7.69
N GLY A 238 4.99 1.74 -8.59
CA GLY A 238 4.61 0.86 -9.69
C GLY A 238 3.92 -0.42 -9.19
N HIS A 239 4.53 -1.11 -8.22
CA HIS A 239 3.92 -2.33 -7.64
C HIS A 239 2.54 -2.06 -7.05
N LYS A 240 2.36 -0.93 -6.36
CA LYS A 240 1.07 -0.58 -5.74
C LYS A 240 0.03 -0.11 -6.76
N LEU A 241 0.42 0.78 -7.66
CA LEU A 241 -0.50 1.50 -8.55
C LEU A 241 -0.85 0.69 -9.80
N ILE A 242 0.15 0.08 -10.44
CA ILE A 242 -0.03 -0.82 -11.61
C ILE A 242 -0.54 -2.19 -11.14
N ASN A 243 -0.27 -2.56 -9.88
CA ASN A 243 -0.66 -3.82 -9.26
C ASN A 243 -0.06 -5.04 -9.99
N VAL A 244 1.26 -5.02 -10.19
CA VAL A 244 2.03 -6.08 -10.84
C VAL A 244 3.27 -6.45 -10.04
N SER A 245 3.70 -7.70 -10.16
CA SER A 245 4.99 -8.16 -9.66
C SER A 245 6.12 -7.70 -10.59
N HIS A 246 7.34 -8.21 -10.38
CA HIS A 246 8.41 -7.94 -11.32
C HIS A 246 8.15 -8.62 -12.65
N GLU A 247 7.65 -7.84 -13.61
CA GLU A 247 7.34 -8.29 -14.95
C GLU A 247 7.60 -7.14 -15.93
N HIS A 248 8.26 -7.40 -17.06
CA HIS A 248 8.26 -6.48 -18.21
C HIS A 248 8.28 -7.21 -19.58
N ARG A 249 7.41 -6.82 -20.52
CA ARG A 249 7.26 -7.42 -21.87
C ARG A 249 7.16 -8.95 -21.86
N LYS A 250 8.25 -9.65 -22.22
CA LYS A 250 8.33 -11.12 -22.29
C LYS A 250 8.66 -11.77 -20.93
N ILE A 251 9.14 -11.01 -19.96
CA ILE A 251 9.61 -11.53 -18.66
C ILE A 251 8.42 -11.75 -17.72
N GLY A 252 7.96 -12.98 -17.48
CA GLY A 252 6.81 -13.23 -16.58
C GLY A 252 6.98 -12.70 -15.15
N PRO A 253 5.89 -12.61 -14.35
CA PRO A 253 5.93 -12.18 -12.96
C PRO A 253 6.86 -13.04 -12.09
N GLN A 254 7.77 -12.39 -11.37
CA GLN A 254 8.74 -13.03 -10.47
C GLN A 254 8.97 -12.21 -9.19
N PHE A 255 9.56 -12.82 -8.16
CA PHE A 255 9.93 -12.11 -6.93
C PHE A 255 11.10 -11.16 -7.15
N GLU A 256 12.09 -11.55 -7.94
CA GLU A 256 13.23 -10.70 -8.30
C GLU A 256 13.67 -11.06 -9.72
N VAL A 257 13.70 -10.07 -10.62
CA VAL A 257 14.25 -10.27 -11.97
C VAL A 257 14.89 -8.99 -12.47
N ARG A 258 16.06 -9.13 -13.10
CA ARG A 258 16.82 -8.02 -13.70
C ARG A 258 16.64 -7.99 -15.22
N GLY A 259 16.70 -6.79 -15.79
CA GLY A 259 16.71 -6.60 -17.24
C GLY A 259 16.94 -5.15 -17.62
N GLU A 260 16.96 -4.90 -18.93
CA GLU A 260 17.43 -3.63 -19.49
C GLU A 260 16.38 -2.51 -19.50
N GLY A 261 15.08 -2.85 -19.52
CA GLY A 261 13.98 -1.90 -19.70
C GLY A 261 12.81 -2.09 -18.75
N GLY A 262 11.90 -1.10 -18.71
CA GLY A 262 10.69 -1.13 -17.89
C GLY A 262 10.88 -0.78 -16.41
N LEU A 263 9.89 -0.06 -15.86
CA LEU A 263 9.88 0.37 -14.46
C LEU A 263 9.84 -0.82 -13.47
N MET A 264 9.17 -1.91 -13.84
CA MET A 264 8.79 -2.98 -12.91
C MET A 264 9.81 -4.10 -12.76
N ILE A 265 10.95 -4.07 -13.42
CA ILE A 265 12.05 -5.02 -13.19
C ILE A 265 13.26 -4.29 -12.62
N TYR A 266 14.20 -5.03 -12.03
CA TYR A 266 15.44 -4.45 -11.54
C TYR A 266 16.36 -4.04 -12.69
N GLY A 267 16.73 -2.77 -12.72
CA GLY A 267 17.51 -2.19 -13.82
C GLY A 267 17.33 -0.68 -13.88
N ARG A 268 17.73 -0.10 -15.02
CA ARG A 268 17.64 1.34 -15.27
C ARG A 268 16.35 1.76 -15.99
N GLY A 269 15.55 0.80 -16.46
CA GLY A 269 14.30 1.05 -17.16
C GLY A 269 13.32 1.88 -16.36
N THR A 270 12.64 2.79 -17.05
CA THR A 270 11.63 3.69 -16.49
C THR A 270 10.30 3.62 -17.23
N GLU A 271 10.21 2.83 -18.30
CA GLU A 271 8.99 2.78 -19.10
C GLU A 271 7.81 2.14 -18.35
N ILE A 272 6.63 2.74 -18.53
CA ILE A 272 5.33 2.17 -18.18
C ILE A 272 4.57 1.96 -19.51
N PRO A 273 4.84 0.85 -20.22
CA PRO A 273 4.35 0.66 -21.57
C PRO A 273 2.84 0.35 -21.60
N SER A 274 2.21 0.65 -22.74
CA SER A 274 0.79 0.36 -22.99
C SER A 274 0.59 -0.90 -23.83
N GLY A 275 -0.65 -1.38 -23.87
CA GLY A 275 -1.08 -2.48 -24.73
C GLY A 275 -0.51 -3.84 -24.35
N LYS A 276 -0.91 -4.86 -25.12
CA LYS A 276 -0.52 -6.25 -24.89
C LYS A 276 1.00 -6.46 -24.87
N ALA A 277 1.73 -5.81 -25.77
CA ALA A 277 3.19 -5.89 -25.84
C ALA A 277 3.88 -5.29 -24.59
N GLY A 278 3.28 -4.25 -24.00
CA GLY A 278 3.67 -3.65 -22.72
C GLY A 278 3.07 -4.31 -21.49
N ARG A 279 2.29 -5.40 -21.67
CA ARG A 279 1.49 -6.05 -20.62
C ARG A 279 0.48 -5.17 -19.90
N TRP A 280 -0.05 -4.19 -20.63
CA TRP A 280 -1.14 -3.34 -20.14
C TRP A 280 -0.78 -2.54 -18.88
N HIS A 281 0.51 -2.23 -18.65
CA HIS A 281 0.95 -1.55 -17.43
C HIS A 281 0.30 -0.16 -17.32
N ARG A 282 0.27 0.60 -18.43
CA ARG A 282 -0.40 1.90 -18.45
C ARG A 282 -1.89 1.76 -18.16
N GLU A 283 -2.56 0.81 -18.76
CA GLU A 283 -4.00 0.63 -18.60
C GLU A 283 -4.36 0.22 -17.17
N ARG A 284 -3.57 -0.69 -16.57
CA ARG A 284 -3.72 -1.05 -15.15
C ARG A 284 -3.47 0.13 -14.22
N LEU A 285 -2.47 0.96 -14.51
CA LEU A 285 -2.23 2.20 -13.77
C LEU A 285 -3.47 3.11 -13.78
N HIS A 286 -4.11 3.29 -14.93
CA HIS A 286 -5.30 4.14 -15.06
C HIS A 286 -6.56 3.54 -14.39
N LEU A 287 -6.56 2.24 -14.09
CA LEU A 287 -7.62 1.55 -13.31
C LEU A 287 -7.32 1.51 -11.80
N SER A 288 -6.19 2.07 -11.37
CA SER A 288 -5.78 2.04 -9.97
C SER A 288 -6.80 2.74 -9.07
N PRO A 289 -7.21 2.15 -7.93
CA PRO A 289 -8.16 2.78 -7.01
C PRO A 289 -7.60 4.00 -6.28
N PHE A 290 -6.30 4.30 -6.46
CA PHE A 290 -5.62 5.47 -5.93
C PHE A 290 -5.59 6.64 -6.92
N VAL A 291 -6.00 6.40 -8.18
CA VAL A 291 -6.06 7.43 -9.22
C VAL A 291 -7.44 8.09 -9.20
N TYR A 292 -7.45 9.41 -9.00
CA TYR A 292 -8.66 10.23 -9.12
C TYR A 292 -8.53 11.23 -10.25
N ARG A 293 -9.67 11.80 -10.68
CA ARG A 293 -9.71 12.92 -11.62
C ARG A 293 -10.42 14.07 -10.94
N THR A 294 -9.79 15.23 -10.88
CA THR A 294 -10.51 16.46 -10.54
C THR A 294 -11.48 16.76 -11.67
N LYS A 295 -12.74 17.03 -11.33
CA LYS A 295 -13.72 17.51 -12.31
C LYS A 295 -13.21 18.86 -12.86
N LYS A 296 -13.46 19.10 -14.14
CA LYS A 296 -13.26 20.43 -14.75
C LYS A 296 -14.20 21.44 -14.11
#